data_AF-A0A9E4M4H9-F1
#
_entry.id   AF-A0A9E4M4H9-F1
#
_cell.length_a   1.000
_cell.length_b   1.000
_cell.length_c   1.000
_cell.angle_alpha   90.00
_cell.angle_beta   90.00
_cell.angle_gamma   90.00
#
_symmetry.space_group_name_H-M   'P 1'
#
loop_
_entity.id
_entity.type
_entity.pdbx_description
1 polymer ?
#
loop_
_entity_poly.entity_id
_entity_poly.type
_entity_poly.pdbx_seq_one_letter_code
_entity_poly.pdbx_strand_id
1 'polypeptide(L)'
;MEQSSNSNSALPIVRIACAFLLVAVASFLTGCAANRELPVRQTQTHLQPEKAREYYASLEQHLTEGGFLKTNGGADAGFSSKNLADNFERIALYDEFQLSGNSLVRAKRETRIRRWENPVRVSLNFGESYPEELRASDTAFILDYLDRIGRATGQRIEIAQESANFYIFVLDSKEIAGIGQRLADLNVSRSRLIGEQIAFRPVESLCLVFSITESQLDLRYQTAIVVVKAEHPELMRKACYHEEIAQGFGLTNDSFEARPSIFNDNEEYAYLTHHDELLLRMLYDPRIKAGMTRSQAMPVVEVLAQELRPELDG
;
A
#
# COMPACT_ATOMS: atom_id res chain seq x y z
N MET A 1 -12.58 -59.42 -28.89
CA MET A 1 -11.22 -58.94 -29.20
C MET A 1 -11.23 -57.45 -28.96
N GLU A 2 -10.89 -57.00 -27.75
CA GLU A 2 -9.50 -56.70 -27.29
C GLU A 2 -8.93 -55.48 -28.05
N GLN A 3 -8.34 -54.44 -27.45
CA GLN A 3 -7.80 -54.23 -26.10
C GLN A 3 -7.67 -52.71 -25.80
N SER A 4 -7.57 -52.42 -24.49
CA SER A 4 -7.11 -51.20 -23.79
C SER A 4 -5.98 -50.36 -24.40
N SER A 5 -5.90 -49.06 -24.03
CA SER A 5 -4.80 -48.56 -23.17
C SER A 5 -5.00 -47.11 -22.66
N ASN A 6 -4.60 -46.91 -21.40
CA ASN A 6 -4.52 -45.66 -20.63
C ASN A 6 -3.49 -44.66 -21.18
N SER A 7 -3.70 -43.36 -20.94
CA SER A 7 -2.60 -42.45 -20.65
C SER A 7 -2.94 -41.43 -19.56
N ASN A 8 -2.40 -41.69 -18.37
CA ASN A 8 -2.16 -40.71 -17.32
C ASN A 8 -1.07 -39.74 -17.81
N SER A 9 -1.27 -38.44 -17.66
CA SER A 9 -0.18 -37.46 -17.71
C SER A 9 -0.10 -36.72 -16.37
N ALA A 10 0.83 -37.20 -15.54
CA ALA A 10 1.25 -36.55 -14.31
C ALA A 10 2.20 -35.39 -14.66
N LEU A 11 1.99 -34.23 -14.02
CA LEU A 11 2.91 -33.09 -14.02
C LEU A 11 4.08 -33.33 -13.04
N PRO A 12 5.27 -32.74 -13.26
CA PRO A 12 6.50 -33.16 -12.61
C PRO A 12 6.63 -32.63 -11.18
N ILE A 13 7.04 -33.52 -10.27
CA ILE A 13 7.44 -33.21 -8.89
C ILE A 13 8.89 -32.73 -8.91
N VAL A 14 9.14 -31.47 -8.58
CA VAL A 14 10.49 -30.96 -8.31
C VAL A 14 10.89 -31.40 -6.90
N ARG A 15 11.80 -32.37 -6.81
CA ARG A 15 12.45 -32.77 -5.55
C ARG A 15 13.66 -31.87 -5.32
N ILE A 16 13.62 -30.99 -4.33
CA ILE A 16 14.80 -30.32 -3.81
C ILE A 16 15.45 -31.27 -2.80
N ALA A 17 16.65 -31.75 -3.14
CA ALA A 17 17.49 -32.54 -2.25
C ALA A 17 18.25 -31.61 -1.29
N CYS A 18 17.93 -31.68 0.00
CA CYS A 18 18.80 -31.14 1.05
C CYS A 18 19.84 -32.20 1.40
N ALA A 19 21.10 -31.93 1.05
CA ALA A 19 22.25 -32.64 1.59
C ALA A 19 22.59 -32.06 2.97
N PHE A 20 22.49 -32.87 4.02
CA PHE A 20 23.23 -32.66 5.27
C PHE A 20 23.72 -33.98 5.85
N LEU A 21 24.92 -33.88 6.41
CA LEU A 21 25.82 -34.90 6.92
C LEU A 21 25.24 -35.80 8.03
N LEU A 22 25.77 -37.02 8.08
CA LEU A 22 25.71 -38.07 9.10
C LEU A 22 25.65 -37.61 10.57
N VAL A 23 24.84 -38.27 11.41
CA VAL A 23 25.24 -39.28 12.43
C VAL A 23 23.98 -39.98 12.98
N ALA A 24 24.05 -41.30 13.10
CA ALA A 24 22.99 -42.18 13.59
C ALA A 24 22.99 -42.31 15.12
N VAL A 25 21.81 -42.40 15.76
CA VAL A 25 21.50 -43.33 16.87
C VAL A 25 19.99 -43.62 16.88
N ALA A 26 19.64 -44.90 16.95
CA ALA A 26 18.28 -45.43 17.03
C ALA A 26 17.68 -45.35 18.45
N SER A 27 16.35 -45.17 18.57
CA SER A 27 15.44 -46.04 19.37
C SER A 27 14.03 -45.44 19.55
N PHE A 28 13.03 -46.25 19.20
CA PHE A 28 11.68 -46.39 19.80
C PHE A 28 10.93 -45.15 20.33
N LEU A 29 9.79 -44.81 19.69
CA LEU A 29 8.41 -44.94 20.24
C LEU A 29 7.39 -44.12 19.43
N THR A 30 6.26 -44.77 19.13
CA THR A 30 4.89 -44.24 18.99
C THR A 30 4.66 -42.85 18.39
N GLY A 31 3.92 -42.84 17.28
CA GLY A 31 3.10 -41.71 16.87
C GLY A 31 2.96 -41.66 15.36
N CYS A 32 1.81 -42.11 14.83
CA CYS A 32 1.38 -41.67 13.53
C CYS A 32 1.21 -40.14 13.61
N ALA A 33 2.25 -39.40 13.22
CA ALA A 33 2.13 -37.99 12.94
C ALA A 33 1.21 -37.90 11.73
N ALA A 34 -0.07 -37.66 11.99
CA ALA A 34 -0.98 -37.15 10.98
C ALA A 34 -0.29 -35.93 10.38
N ASN A 35 0.01 -35.99 9.09
CA ASN A 35 0.30 -34.81 8.29
C ASN A 35 -0.90 -33.88 8.45
N ARG A 36 -0.87 -32.98 9.43
CA ARG A 36 -1.69 -31.78 9.41
C ARG A 36 -1.09 -30.92 8.30
N GLU A 37 -1.56 -31.16 7.09
CA GLU A 37 -1.56 -30.13 6.06
C GLU A 37 -2.21 -28.91 6.72
N LEU A 38 -1.40 -27.87 6.97
CA LEU A 38 -1.95 -26.57 7.34
C LEU A 38 -2.85 -26.18 6.17
N PRO A 39 -4.16 -25.96 6.40
CA PRO A 39 -5.03 -25.58 5.29
C PRO A 39 -4.47 -24.32 4.66
N VAL A 40 -4.25 -24.36 3.34
CA VAL A 40 -4.06 -23.14 2.55
C VAL A 40 -5.25 -22.27 2.90
N ARG A 41 -5.04 -21.18 3.64
CA ARG A 41 -6.09 -20.21 3.94
C ARG A 41 -6.56 -19.74 2.57
N GLN A 42 -7.74 -20.19 2.13
CA GLN A 42 -8.36 -19.65 0.93
C GLN A 42 -8.60 -18.18 1.25
N THR A 43 -7.75 -17.31 0.70
CA THR A 43 -7.86 -15.88 0.92
C THR A 43 -9.21 -15.45 0.36
N GLN A 44 -10.15 -15.14 1.24
CA GLN A 44 -11.47 -14.72 0.80
C GLN A 44 -11.28 -13.37 0.13
N THR A 45 -11.69 -13.26 -1.13
CA THR A 45 -11.63 -11.99 -1.88
C THR A 45 -12.93 -11.18 -1.74
N HIS A 46 -13.95 -11.76 -1.11
CA HIS A 46 -15.25 -11.12 -0.97
C HIS A 46 -15.97 -11.55 0.30
N LEU A 47 -16.46 -10.58 1.07
CA LEU A 47 -17.45 -10.74 2.13
C LEU A 47 -18.73 -10.00 1.75
N GLN A 48 -19.88 -10.48 2.21
CA GLN A 48 -21.10 -9.67 2.15
C GLN A 48 -20.90 -8.38 2.96
N PRO A 49 -21.49 -7.24 2.55
CA PRO A 49 -21.20 -5.95 3.19
C PRO A 49 -21.49 -5.89 4.70
N GLU A 50 -22.44 -6.66 5.24
CA GLU A 50 -22.66 -6.69 6.70
C GLU A 50 -21.51 -7.42 7.42
N LYS A 51 -21.10 -8.58 6.90
CA LYS A 51 -19.98 -9.36 7.46
C LYS A 51 -18.66 -8.62 7.33
N ALA A 52 -18.47 -7.89 6.24
CA ALA A 52 -17.30 -7.05 6.04
C ALA A 52 -17.21 -5.97 7.13
N ARG A 53 -18.33 -5.28 7.42
CA ARG A 53 -18.37 -4.27 8.51
C ARG A 53 -18.07 -4.89 9.87
N GLU A 54 -18.68 -6.04 10.19
CA GLU A 54 -18.41 -6.77 11.45
C GLU A 54 -16.94 -7.19 11.57
N TYR A 55 -16.37 -7.68 10.47
CA TYR A 55 -14.96 -8.08 10.41
C TYR A 55 -14.02 -6.90 10.65
N TYR A 56 -14.17 -5.80 9.91
CA TYR A 56 -13.29 -4.64 10.07
C TYR A 56 -13.48 -3.93 11.42
N ALA A 57 -14.70 -3.89 11.96
CA ALA A 57 -14.95 -3.38 13.31
C ALA A 57 -14.21 -4.23 14.37
N SER A 58 -14.26 -5.56 14.25
CA SER A 58 -13.53 -6.46 15.15
C SER A 58 -12.01 -6.31 15.01
N LEU A 59 -11.52 -6.07 13.79
CA LEU A 59 -10.10 -5.84 13.53
C LEU A 59 -9.61 -4.51 14.12
N GLU A 60 -10.33 -3.41 13.91
CA GLU A 60 -10.00 -2.11 14.51
C GLU A 60 -9.98 -2.20 16.04
N GLN A 61 -10.97 -2.87 16.64
CA GLN A 61 -10.99 -3.11 18.08
C GLN A 61 -9.75 -3.89 18.53
N HIS A 62 -9.41 -4.98 17.84
CA HIS A 62 -8.24 -5.79 18.20
C HIS A 62 -6.92 -4.99 18.11
N LEU A 63 -6.75 -4.20 17.06
CA LEU A 63 -5.56 -3.37 16.86
C LEU A 63 -5.47 -2.28 17.96
N THR A 64 -6.55 -1.57 18.22
CA THR A 64 -6.57 -0.51 19.24
C THR A 64 -6.35 -1.05 20.65
N GLU A 65 -6.95 -2.19 21.01
CA GLU A 65 -6.68 -2.90 22.28
C GLU A 65 -5.22 -3.35 22.40
N GLY A 66 -4.59 -3.70 21.27
CA GLY A 66 -3.17 -4.03 21.17
C GLY A 66 -2.21 -2.83 21.20
N GLY A 67 -2.72 -1.59 21.24
CA GLY A 67 -1.92 -0.37 21.20
C GLY A 67 -1.43 0.05 19.80
N PHE A 68 -2.04 -0.51 18.75
CA PHE A 68 -1.85 -0.11 17.35
C PHE A 68 -2.86 0.99 16.97
N LEU A 69 -2.81 1.44 15.70
CA LEU A 69 -3.62 2.55 15.17
C LEU A 69 -3.48 3.85 15.98
N LYS A 70 -2.26 4.13 16.46
CA LYS A 70 -1.96 5.33 17.23
C LYS A 70 -2.20 6.58 16.38
N THR A 71 -2.87 7.57 16.95
CA THR A 71 -3.20 8.86 16.29
C THR A 71 -2.31 10.01 16.76
N ASN A 72 -1.27 9.71 17.55
CA ASN A 72 -0.37 10.68 18.17
C ASN A 72 0.72 11.25 17.22
N GLY A 73 0.68 10.92 15.93
CA GLY A 73 1.63 11.40 14.94
C GLY A 73 3.07 10.91 15.15
N GLY A 74 3.27 9.78 15.84
CA GLY A 74 4.62 9.23 16.10
C GLY A 74 5.37 9.91 17.24
N ALA A 75 4.72 10.76 18.05
CA ALA A 75 5.37 11.52 19.11
C ALA A 75 6.02 10.64 20.21
N ASP A 76 5.70 9.36 20.28
CA ASP A 76 6.28 8.38 21.20
C ASP A 76 7.57 7.71 20.68
N ALA A 77 8.07 8.13 19.51
CA ALA A 77 9.28 7.58 18.91
C ALA A 77 10.11 8.68 18.22
N GLY A 78 11.29 8.98 18.79
CA GLY A 78 12.27 9.84 18.12
C GLY A 78 13.00 9.10 16.99
N PHE A 79 13.59 9.85 16.08
CA PHE A 79 14.43 9.32 15.00
C PHE A 79 15.65 10.23 14.74
N SER A 80 16.69 9.67 14.13
CA SER A 80 17.89 10.40 13.70
C SER A 80 17.84 10.74 12.20
N SER A 81 18.71 11.63 11.71
CA SER A 81 18.87 11.86 10.27
C SER A 81 19.27 10.59 9.53
N LYS A 82 20.08 9.72 10.15
CA LYS A 82 20.39 8.42 9.59
C LYS A 82 19.13 7.56 9.43
N ASN A 83 18.28 7.48 10.45
CA ASN A 83 17.03 6.72 10.34
C ASN A 83 16.12 7.30 9.26
N LEU A 84 16.02 8.62 9.19
CA LEU A 84 15.21 9.31 8.17
C LEU A 84 15.70 9.00 6.75
N ALA A 85 17.01 9.07 6.50
CA ALA A 85 17.60 8.73 5.21
C ALA A 85 17.42 7.24 4.85
N ASP A 86 17.68 6.34 5.81
CA ASP A 86 17.53 4.90 5.56
C ASP A 86 16.04 4.54 5.30
N ASN A 87 15.10 5.21 5.97
CA ASN A 87 13.67 5.00 5.74
C ASN A 87 13.19 5.61 4.43
N PHE A 88 13.71 6.78 4.04
CA PHE A 88 13.48 7.35 2.72
C PHE A 88 13.88 6.35 1.62
N GLU A 89 15.04 5.72 1.76
CA GLU A 89 15.50 4.70 0.83
C GLU A 89 14.48 3.56 0.71
N ARG A 90 14.09 2.97 1.84
CA ARG A 90 13.16 1.83 1.87
C ARG A 90 11.79 2.17 1.29
N ILE A 91 11.28 3.37 1.53
CA ILE A 91 9.89 3.72 1.21
C ILE A 91 9.77 4.32 -0.20
N ALA A 92 10.71 5.17 -0.62
CA ALA A 92 10.63 5.91 -1.88
C ALA A 92 11.42 5.26 -3.04
N LEU A 93 12.39 4.37 -2.73
CA LEU A 93 13.28 3.75 -3.71
C LEU A 93 13.14 2.23 -3.81
N TYR A 94 12.10 1.66 -3.22
CA TYR A 94 11.67 0.28 -3.48
C TYR A 94 10.20 0.23 -3.89
N ASP A 95 9.84 -0.82 -4.64
CA ASP A 95 8.46 -1.20 -4.91
C ASP A 95 8.06 -2.39 -4.05
N GLU A 96 6.85 -2.37 -3.50
CA GLU A 96 6.27 -3.55 -2.87
C GLU A 96 5.67 -4.49 -3.91
N PHE A 97 4.95 -3.94 -4.88
CA PHE A 97 4.27 -4.67 -5.96
C PHE A 97 4.69 -4.13 -7.34
N GLN A 98 4.88 -5.04 -8.30
CA GLN A 98 5.05 -4.67 -9.70
C GLN A 98 4.08 -5.44 -10.59
N LEU A 99 3.61 -4.79 -11.64
CA LEU A 99 2.83 -5.44 -12.69
C LEU A 99 3.75 -6.31 -13.55
N SER A 100 3.62 -7.63 -13.44
CA SER A 100 4.29 -8.61 -14.30
C SER A 100 3.24 -9.26 -15.22
N GLY A 101 3.22 -8.86 -16.49
CA GLY A 101 2.16 -9.24 -17.42
C GLY A 101 0.81 -8.63 -17.00
N ASN A 102 -0.14 -9.48 -16.61
CA ASN A 102 -1.48 -9.10 -16.16
C ASN A 102 -1.66 -9.19 -14.63
N SER A 103 -0.60 -9.47 -13.86
CA SER A 103 -0.71 -9.68 -12.42
C SER A 103 0.23 -8.78 -11.62
N LEU A 104 -0.23 -8.25 -10.49
CA LEU A 104 0.65 -7.66 -9.48
C LEU A 104 1.40 -8.75 -8.72
N VAL A 105 2.73 -8.67 -8.71
CA VAL A 105 3.60 -9.60 -7.96
C VAL A 105 4.32 -8.81 -6.88
N ARG A 106 4.25 -9.28 -5.62
CA ARG A 106 5.02 -8.70 -4.52
C ARG A 106 6.50 -8.98 -4.77
N ALA A 107 7.29 -7.94 -5.01
CA ALA A 107 8.72 -8.07 -5.30
C ALA A 107 9.44 -6.81 -4.85
N LYS A 108 10.06 -6.86 -3.66
CA LYS A 108 10.95 -5.81 -3.16
C LYS A 108 12.12 -5.64 -4.11
N ARG A 109 11.99 -4.68 -5.04
CA ARG A 109 13.01 -4.33 -6.01
C ARG A 109 13.28 -2.84 -5.93
N GLU A 110 14.55 -2.50 -6.07
CA GLU A 110 14.98 -1.12 -6.22
C GLU A 110 14.21 -0.50 -7.39
N THR A 111 13.65 0.68 -7.15
CA THR A 111 12.97 1.52 -8.12
C THR A 111 13.67 2.88 -8.19
N ARG A 112 13.10 3.78 -8.95
CA ARG A 112 13.59 5.16 -9.12
C ARG A 112 12.57 6.13 -8.54
N ILE A 113 13.01 7.34 -8.24
CA ILE A 113 12.13 8.39 -7.72
C ILE A 113 10.95 8.62 -8.66
N ARG A 114 9.74 8.48 -8.10
CA ARG A 114 8.47 8.84 -8.74
C ARG A 114 7.79 9.89 -7.89
N ARG A 115 7.32 10.96 -8.53
CA ARG A 115 6.65 12.09 -7.87
C ARG A 115 5.80 12.87 -8.87
N TRP A 116 4.93 13.71 -8.35
CA TRP A 116 4.23 14.70 -9.16
C TRP A 116 5.18 15.86 -9.53
N GLU A 117 5.06 16.34 -10.77
CA GLU A 117 5.63 17.62 -11.23
C GLU A 117 4.56 18.61 -11.69
N ASN A 118 3.37 18.10 -12.02
CA ASN A 118 2.19 18.90 -12.38
C ASN A 118 1.27 19.07 -11.16
N PRO A 119 0.37 20.07 -11.17
CA PRO A 119 -0.66 20.19 -10.14
C PRO A 119 -1.48 18.91 -9.99
N VAL A 120 -1.80 18.58 -8.73
CA VAL A 120 -2.60 17.43 -8.35
C VAL A 120 -4.06 17.88 -8.23
N ARG A 121 -4.90 17.37 -9.11
CA ARG A 121 -6.35 17.65 -9.19
C ARG A 121 -7.09 16.44 -8.65
N VAL A 122 -7.60 16.59 -7.44
CA VAL A 122 -8.21 15.51 -6.66
C VAL A 122 -9.72 15.45 -6.89
N SER A 123 -10.24 14.26 -7.17
CA SER A 123 -11.66 13.96 -7.23
C SER A 123 -12.04 12.98 -6.13
N LEU A 124 -13.07 13.31 -5.36
CA LEU A 124 -13.63 12.47 -4.31
C LEU A 124 -14.88 11.75 -4.83
N ASN A 125 -14.86 10.41 -4.80
CA ASN A 125 -15.86 9.56 -5.43
C ASN A 125 -16.42 8.58 -4.39
N PHE A 126 -17.55 8.94 -3.80
CA PHE A 126 -18.26 8.09 -2.85
C PHE A 126 -19.23 7.15 -3.57
N GLY A 127 -19.29 5.91 -3.11
CA GLY A 127 -20.28 4.93 -3.52
C GLY A 127 -21.71 5.40 -3.27
N GLU A 128 -22.66 4.90 -4.06
CA GLU A 128 -24.08 5.18 -3.88
C GLU A 128 -24.57 4.67 -2.52
N SER A 129 -24.02 3.55 -2.04
CA SER A 129 -24.36 2.95 -0.75
C SER A 129 -23.76 3.69 0.45
N TYR A 130 -22.86 4.64 0.22
CA TYR A 130 -22.15 5.35 1.28
C TYR A 130 -23.02 6.47 1.90
N PRO A 131 -23.27 6.47 3.23
CA PRO A 131 -24.17 7.44 3.88
C PRO A 131 -23.77 8.90 3.66
N GLU A 132 -24.75 9.78 3.42
CA GLU A 132 -24.51 11.20 3.12
C GLU A 132 -23.82 11.93 4.27
N GLU A 133 -24.18 11.61 5.52
CA GLU A 133 -23.57 12.19 6.71
C GLU A 133 -22.08 11.87 6.80
N LEU A 134 -21.69 10.65 6.41
CA LEU A 134 -20.29 10.24 6.38
C LEU A 134 -19.54 10.89 5.22
N ARG A 135 -20.17 11.11 4.06
CA ARG A 135 -19.54 11.82 2.93
C ARG A 135 -19.06 13.20 3.34
N ALA A 136 -19.87 13.96 4.07
CA ALA A 136 -19.51 15.31 4.51
C ALA A 136 -18.32 15.30 5.48
N SER A 137 -18.36 14.43 6.49
CA SER A 137 -17.28 14.29 7.47
C SER A 137 -15.97 13.83 6.82
N ASP A 138 -16.02 12.82 5.97
CA ASP A 138 -14.84 12.29 5.28
C ASP A 138 -14.29 13.28 4.26
N THR A 139 -15.16 14.01 3.56
CA THR A 139 -14.72 15.10 2.69
C THR A 139 -13.93 16.13 3.48
N ALA A 140 -14.45 16.62 4.61
CA ALA A 140 -13.74 17.60 5.43
C ALA A 140 -12.39 17.06 5.93
N PHE A 141 -12.36 15.79 6.37
CA PHE A 141 -11.13 15.13 6.81
C PHE A 141 -10.08 15.01 5.70
N ILE A 142 -10.48 14.55 4.51
CA ILE A 142 -9.59 14.39 3.36
C ILE A 142 -9.07 15.76 2.91
N LEU A 143 -9.90 16.80 2.91
CA LEU A 143 -9.46 18.15 2.52
C LEU A 143 -8.43 18.74 3.48
N ASP A 144 -8.63 18.60 4.80
CA ASP A 144 -7.65 19.02 5.80
C ASP A 144 -6.32 18.27 5.63
N TYR A 145 -6.41 16.96 5.38
CA TYR A 145 -5.21 16.16 5.17
C TYR A 145 -4.49 16.50 3.86
N LEU A 146 -5.20 16.73 2.76
CA LEU A 146 -4.61 17.18 1.49
C LEU A 146 -3.92 18.53 1.64
N ASP A 147 -4.45 19.45 2.45
CA ASP A 147 -3.80 20.72 2.76
C ASP A 147 -2.49 20.51 3.55
N ARG A 148 -2.48 19.56 4.50
CA ARG A 148 -1.23 19.13 5.17
C ARG A 148 -0.21 18.54 4.18
N ILE A 149 -0.63 17.67 3.27
CA ILE A 149 0.24 17.12 2.21
C ILE A 149 0.76 18.24 1.30
N GLY A 150 -0.07 19.20 0.93
CA GLY A 150 0.30 20.35 0.12
C GLY A 150 1.39 21.20 0.77
N ARG A 151 1.27 21.47 2.08
CA ARG A 151 2.32 22.17 2.85
C ARG A 151 3.63 21.38 2.92
N ALA A 152 3.56 20.08 3.16
CA ALA A 152 4.75 19.24 3.27
C ALA A 152 5.48 19.10 1.92
N THR A 153 4.74 18.98 0.82
CA THR A 153 5.31 18.71 -0.50
C THR A 153 5.56 19.98 -1.33
N GLY A 154 4.94 21.11 -0.97
CA GLY A 154 4.89 22.30 -1.81
C GLY A 154 4.08 22.12 -3.10
N GLN A 155 3.37 21.00 -3.26
CA GLN A 155 2.55 20.74 -4.44
C GLN A 155 1.28 21.58 -4.42
N ARG A 156 0.88 22.06 -5.62
CA ARG A 156 -0.45 22.65 -5.80
C ARG A 156 -1.46 21.52 -5.87
N ILE A 157 -2.29 21.42 -4.85
CA ILE A 157 -3.39 20.45 -4.75
C ILE A 157 -4.70 21.22 -4.85
N GLU A 158 -5.59 20.79 -5.74
CA GLU A 158 -6.90 21.40 -5.93
C GLU A 158 -7.98 20.33 -6.13
N ILE A 159 -9.20 20.64 -5.72
CA ILE A 159 -10.36 19.75 -5.93
C ILE A 159 -10.91 20.00 -7.32
N ALA A 160 -11.10 18.93 -8.09
CA ALA A 160 -11.63 18.99 -9.44
C ALA A 160 -12.59 17.82 -9.68
N GLN A 161 -13.78 18.13 -10.20
CA GLN A 161 -14.73 17.12 -10.66
C GLN A 161 -14.44 16.70 -12.11
N GLU A 162 -13.95 17.64 -12.93
CA GLU A 162 -13.54 17.38 -14.30
C GLU A 162 -12.02 17.40 -14.42
N SER A 163 -11.47 16.58 -15.33
CA SER A 163 -10.03 16.53 -15.62
C SER A 163 -9.14 16.21 -14.40
N ALA A 164 -9.67 15.53 -13.38
CA ALA A 164 -8.90 15.07 -12.24
C ALA A 164 -7.76 14.13 -12.67
N ASN A 165 -6.68 14.11 -11.90
CA ASN A 165 -5.58 13.16 -12.07
C ASN A 165 -5.28 12.39 -10.78
N PHE A 166 -5.98 12.69 -9.69
CA PHE A 166 -5.89 11.95 -8.44
C PHE A 166 -7.30 11.58 -8.00
N TYR A 167 -7.63 10.29 -8.01
CA TYR A 167 -8.98 9.81 -7.73
C TYR A 167 -8.99 9.12 -6.38
N ILE A 168 -9.87 9.54 -5.48
CA ILE A 168 -10.11 8.88 -4.20
C ILE A 168 -11.51 8.26 -4.26
N PHE A 169 -11.56 6.94 -4.21
CA PHE A 169 -12.79 6.16 -4.22
C PHE A 169 -13.08 5.61 -2.82
N VAL A 170 -14.31 5.81 -2.34
CA VAL A 170 -14.82 5.18 -1.12
C VAL A 170 -16.00 4.32 -1.52
N LEU A 171 -15.76 3.02 -1.65
CA LEU A 171 -16.68 2.08 -2.30
C LEU A 171 -16.85 0.83 -1.45
N ASP A 172 -18.06 0.27 -1.44
CA ASP A 172 -18.27 -1.05 -0.85
C ASP A 172 -17.78 -2.18 -1.77
N SER A 173 -17.70 -3.39 -1.23
CA SER A 173 -17.22 -4.58 -1.95
C SER A 173 -18.00 -4.87 -3.24
N LYS A 174 -19.29 -4.53 -3.30
CA LYS A 174 -20.13 -4.72 -4.49
C LYS A 174 -19.83 -3.67 -5.55
N GLU A 175 -19.62 -2.43 -5.15
CA GLU A 175 -19.29 -1.31 -6.03
C GLU A 175 -17.85 -1.42 -6.57
N ILE A 176 -16.92 -1.90 -5.75
CA ILE A 176 -15.53 -2.20 -6.15
C ILE A 176 -15.50 -3.18 -7.33
N ALA A 177 -16.40 -4.17 -7.38
CA ALA A 177 -16.48 -5.10 -8.50
C ALA A 177 -16.75 -4.40 -9.86
N GLY A 178 -17.36 -3.21 -9.85
CA GLY A 178 -17.65 -2.39 -11.03
C GLY A 178 -16.62 -1.28 -11.31
N ILE A 179 -15.56 -1.15 -10.51
CA ILE A 179 -14.66 0.02 -10.56
C ILE A 179 -13.94 0.16 -11.92
N GLY A 180 -13.65 -0.95 -12.60
CA GLY A 180 -13.03 -0.91 -13.93
C GLY A 180 -13.84 -0.13 -14.96
N GLN A 181 -15.18 -0.22 -14.91
CA GLN A 181 -16.05 0.58 -15.78
C GLN A 181 -16.01 2.06 -15.39
N ARG A 182 -16.08 2.37 -14.09
CA ARG A 182 -15.98 3.77 -13.60
C ARG A 182 -14.67 4.43 -14.03
N LEU A 183 -13.55 3.71 -13.94
CA LEU A 183 -12.25 4.17 -14.41
C LEU A 183 -12.22 4.38 -15.93
N ALA A 184 -12.91 3.52 -16.70
CA ALA A 184 -13.02 3.68 -18.15
C ALA A 184 -13.82 4.94 -18.53
N ASP A 185 -14.91 5.22 -17.82
CA ASP A 185 -15.74 6.42 -18.04
C ASP A 185 -14.96 7.72 -17.72
N LEU A 186 -13.99 7.64 -16.81
CA LEU A 186 -13.04 8.71 -16.47
C LEU A 186 -11.85 8.79 -17.43
N ASN A 187 -11.80 7.98 -18.49
CA ASN A 187 -10.69 7.87 -19.45
C ASN A 187 -9.33 7.52 -18.80
N VAL A 188 -9.35 6.79 -17.67
CA VAL A 188 -8.13 6.32 -17.03
C VAL A 188 -7.49 5.23 -17.90
N SER A 189 -6.21 5.42 -18.22
CA SER A 189 -5.46 4.44 -19.01
C SER A 189 -5.40 3.08 -18.29
N ARG A 190 -5.52 1.98 -19.05
CA ARG A 190 -5.51 0.61 -18.51
C ARG A 190 -6.60 0.34 -17.47
N SER A 191 -7.71 1.08 -17.49
CA SER A 191 -8.84 0.96 -16.56
C SER A 191 -9.32 -0.47 -16.31
N ARG A 192 -9.40 -1.30 -17.36
CA ARG A 192 -9.79 -2.71 -17.23
C ARG A 192 -8.83 -3.51 -16.36
N LEU A 193 -7.53 -3.42 -16.64
CA LEU A 193 -6.50 -4.16 -15.91
C LEU A 193 -6.44 -3.69 -14.46
N ILE A 194 -6.45 -2.37 -14.24
CA ILE A 194 -6.45 -1.79 -12.90
C ILE A 194 -7.71 -2.22 -12.13
N GLY A 195 -8.88 -2.15 -12.77
CA GLY A 195 -10.14 -2.56 -12.17
C GLY A 195 -10.17 -4.05 -11.78
N GLU A 196 -9.63 -4.94 -12.62
CA GLU A 196 -9.49 -6.36 -12.30
C GLU A 196 -8.58 -6.58 -11.08
N GLN A 197 -7.46 -5.84 -10.98
CA GLN A 197 -6.55 -5.93 -9.82
C GLN A 197 -7.19 -5.39 -8.52
N ILE A 198 -7.98 -4.32 -8.60
CA ILE A 198 -8.70 -3.77 -7.45
C ILE A 198 -9.80 -4.74 -6.99
N ALA A 199 -10.58 -5.28 -7.95
CA ALA A 199 -11.71 -6.15 -7.65
C ALA A 199 -11.31 -7.52 -7.08
N PHE A 200 -10.12 -8.03 -7.42
CA PHE A 200 -9.64 -9.36 -6.98
C PHE A 200 -8.76 -9.31 -5.72
N ARG A 201 -8.93 -8.29 -4.86
CA ARG A 201 -8.12 -8.18 -3.64
C ARG A 201 -8.65 -9.06 -2.51
N PRO A 202 -7.74 -9.64 -1.69
CA PRO A 202 -8.06 -10.22 -0.39
C PRO A 202 -8.89 -9.28 0.49
N VAL A 203 -9.77 -9.85 1.31
CA VAL A 203 -10.50 -9.12 2.37
C VAL A 203 -9.51 -8.47 3.34
N GLU A 204 -8.38 -9.11 3.59
CA GLU A 204 -7.31 -8.62 4.47
C GLU A 204 -6.56 -7.40 3.91
N SER A 205 -6.66 -7.11 2.60
CA SER A 205 -6.13 -5.87 2.04
C SER A 205 -7.02 -4.71 2.44
N LEU A 206 -6.60 -3.88 3.39
CA LEU A 206 -7.46 -2.84 3.97
C LEU A 206 -7.82 -1.76 2.94
N CYS A 207 -6.83 -1.25 2.22
CA CYS A 207 -6.99 -0.26 1.17
C CYS A 207 -5.99 -0.53 0.05
N LEU A 208 -5.99 0.33 -0.97
CA LEU A 208 -5.04 0.25 -2.08
C LEU A 208 -4.88 1.59 -2.82
N VAL A 209 -3.65 1.87 -3.27
CA VAL A 209 -3.35 2.90 -4.26
C VAL A 209 -2.72 2.30 -5.52
N PHE A 210 -3.12 2.83 -6.68
CA PHE A 210 -2.40 2.69 -7.93
C PHE A 210 -1.87 4.04 -8.38
N SER A 211 -0.59 4.07 -8.77
CA SER A 211 -0.01 5.24 -9.42
C SER A 211 0.50 4.89 -10.81
N ILE A 212 0.16 5.73 -11.79
CA ILE A 212 0.53 5.60 -13.20
C ILE A 212 1.50 6.72 -13.54
N THR A 213 2.64 6.38 -14.13
CA THR A 213 3.61 7.32 -14.67
C THR A 213 3.42 7.50 -16.17
N GLU A 214 3.94 8.60 -16.72
CA GLU A 214 3.87 8.91 -18.15
C GLU A 214 4.42 7.76 -19.01
N SER A 215 5.57 7.19 -18.64
CA SER A 215 6.11 5.99 -19.25
C SER A 215 7.03 5.24 -18.29
N GLN A 216 7.67 4.15 -18.74
CA GLN A 216 8.72 3.50 -17.96
C GLN A 216 10.01 4.34 -17.86
N LEU A 217 10.19 5.31 -18.77
CA LEU A 217 11.35 6.20 -18.81
C LEU A 217 11.06 7.55 -18.15
N ASP A 218 9.80 7.98 -18.19
CA ASP A 218 9.32 9.20 -17.57
C ASP A 218 8.49 8.84 -16.34
N LEU A 219 9.14 8.95 -15.19
CA LEU A 219 8.63 8.52 -13.89
C LEU A 219 7.86 9.61 -13.14
N ARG A 220 7.39 10.61 -13.87
CA ARG A 220 6.46 11.62 -13.36
C ARG A 220 5.06 11.02 -13.28
N TYR A 221 4.39 11.21 -12.15
CA TYR A 221 3.03 10.75 -12.00
C TYR A 221 2.07 11.51 -12.90
N GLN A 222 1.15 10.74 -13.48
CA GLN A 222 0.06 11.23 -14.32
C GLN A 222 -1.30 10.87 -13.74
N THR A 223 -1.41 9.76 -13.02
CA THR A 223 -2.66 9.37 -12.39
C THR A 223 -2.40 8.64 -11.09
N ALA A 224 -3.15 8.96 -10.03
CA ALA A 224 -3.26 8.12 -8.84
C ALA A 224 -4.72 7.73 -8.59
N ILE A 225 -4.94 6.51 -8.10
CA ILE A 225 -6.25 5.93 -7.81
C ILE A 225 -6.16 5.29 -6.44
N VAL A 226 -6.73 5.94 -5.44
CA VAL A 226 -6.89 5.45 -4.08
C VAL A 226 -8.26 4.79 -3.95
N VAL A 227 -8.32 3.61 -3.36
CA VAL A 227 -9.56 2.88 -3.06
C VAL A 227 -9.59 2.52 -1.59
N VAL A 228 -10.59 3.07 -0.89
CA VAL A 228 -10.87 2.78 0.51
C VAL A 228 -12.21 2.07 0.62
N LYS A 229 -12.23 0.97 1.37
CA LYS A 229 -13.45 0.18 1.58
C LYS A 229 -14.45 0.95 2.43
N ALA A 230 -15.68 1.09 1.94
CA ALA A 230 -16.77 1.77 2.63
C ALA A 230 -17.19 1.05 3.93
N GLU A 231 -16.88 -0.23 4.05
CA GLU A 231 -17.18 -1.06 5.22
C GLU A 231 -16.23 -0.82 6.41
N HIS A 232 -15.18 -0.02 6.23
CA HIS A 232 -14.25 0.28 7.32
C HIS A 232 -14.90 1.12 8.42
N PRO A 233 -14.64 0.77 9.70
CA PRO A 233 -14.91 1.67 10.82
C PRO A 233 -14.08 2.95 10.70
N GLU A 234 -14.45 3.97 11.48
CA GLU A 234 -13.97 5.35 11.27
C GLU A 234 -12.45 5.49 11.35
N LEU A 235 -11.80 4.90 12.36
CA LEU A 235 -10.37 5.07 12.58
C LEU A 235 -9.56 4.35 11.50
N MET A 236 -9.93 3.11 11.16
CA MET A 236 -9.36 2.33 10.07
C MET A 236 -9.51 3.05 8.72
N ARG A 237 -10.69 3.59 8.44
CA ARG A 237 -10.97 4.32 7.20
C ARG A 237 -10.08 5.56 7.08
N LYS A 238 -9.94 6.32 8.17
CA LYS A 238 -9.04 7.48 8.24
C LYS A 238 -7.58 7.07 8.10
N ALA A 239 -7.17 5.94 8.67
CA ALA A 239 -5.81 5.41 8.51
C ALA A 239 -5.50 5.11 7.04
N CYS A 240 -6.43 4.46 6.34
CA CYS A 240 -6.33 4.25 4.91
C CYS A 240 -6.23 5.55 4.10
N TYR A 241 -6.95 6.63 4.47
CA TYR A 241 -6.73 7.92 3.82
C TYR A 241 -5.31 8.44 4.03
N HIS A 242 -4.78 8.31 5.25
CA HIS A 242 -3.42 8.76 5.56
C HIS A 242 -2.37 8.04 4.71
N GLU A 243 -2.42 6.72 4.70
CA GLU A 243 -1.46 5.88 4.00
C GLU A 243 -1.57 6.05 2.48
N GLU A 244 -2.72 5.76 1.90
CA GLU A 244 -2.88 5.65 0.45
C GLU A 244 -2.71 6.98 -0.27
N ILE A 245 -3.12 8.09 0.36
CA ILE A 245 -2.87 9.41 -0.22
C ILE A 245 -1.36 9.70 -0.19
N ALA A 246 -0.65 9.45 0.92
CA ALA A 246 0.78 9.68 0.98
C ALA A 246 1.57 8.75 0.04
N GLN A 247 1.18 7.48 -0.09
CA GLN A 247 1.71 6.55 -1.10
C GLN A 247 1.44 7.06 -2.53
N GLY A 248 0.24 7.61 -2.79
CA GLY A 248 -0.11 8.26 -4.07
C GLY A 248 0.70 9.53 -4.38
N PHE A 249 1.44 10.07 -3.40
CA PHE A 249 2.42 11.13 -3.60
C PHE A 249 3.86 10.62 -3.76
N GLY A 250 4.11 9.31 -3.68
CA GLY A 250 5.37 8.68 -4.07
C GLY A 250 6.09 7.90 -2.98
N LEU A 251 5.50 7.78 -1.79
CA LEU A 251 6.00 6.94 -0.71
C LEU A 251 5.44 5.51 -0.83
N THR A 252 5.83 4.80 -1.88
CA THR A 252 5.08 3.65 -2.43
C THR A 252 5.38 2.27 -1.83
N ASN A 253 6.26 2.15 -0.85
CA ASN A 253 6.63 0.86 -0.29
C ASN A 253 6.59 0.85 1.23
N ASP A 254 6.12 -0.28 1.77
CA ASP A 254 6.09 -0.54 3.20
C ASP A 254 7.28 -1.38 3.68
N SER A 255 7.65 -1.16 4.94
CA SER A 255 8.78 -1.82 5.57
C SER A 255 8.63 -1.85 7.08
N PHE A 256 8.61 -3.05 7.66
CA PHE A 256 8.68 -3.27 9.11
C PHE A 256 9.77 -2.51 9.87
N GLU A 257 10.85 -2.11 9.19
CA GLU A 257 11.95 -1.34 9.77
C GLU A 257 11.69 0.18 9.83
N ALA A 258 10.66 0.69 9.14
CA ALA A 258 10.38 2.11 9.02
C ALA A 258 9.63 2.66 10.25
N ARG A 259 10.24 2.67 11.44
CA ARG A 259 9.61 3.24 12.64
C ARG A 259 10.22 4.60 13.01
N PRO A 260 9.43 5.64 13.34
CA PRO A 260 7.95 5.70 13.30
C PRO A 260 7.42 6.04 11.91
N SER A 261 6.54 5.22 11.36
CA SER A 261 5.92 5.49 10.06
C SER A 261 4.59 4.78 9.96
N ILE A 262 3.65 5.35 9.21
CA ILE A 262 2.48 4.60 8.75
C ILE A 262 2.86 3.50 7.73
N PHE A 263 4.03 3.61 7.09
CA PHE A 263 4.56 2.62 6.13
C PHE A 263 5.32 1.47 6.81
N ASN A 264 5.07 1.22 8.10
CA ASN A 264 5.79 0.21 8.87
C ASN A 264 5.17 -1.20 8.78
N ASP A 265 4.24 -1.43 7.85
CA ASP A 265 3.59 -2.71 7.49
C ASP A 265 2.98 -3.47 8.71
N ASN A 266 2.68 -2.75 9.80
CA ASN A 266 2.17 -3.35 11.05
C ASN A 266 1.08 -2.52 11.75
N GLU A 267 0.59 -1.46 11.10
CA GLU A 267 -0.53 -0.65 11.56
C GLU A 267 -0.30 0.03 12.93
N GLU A 268 0.96 0.24 13.37
CA GLU A 268 1.26 0.90 14.65
C GLU A 268 0.66 2.30 14.71
N TYR A 269 0.73 3.06 13.60
CA TYR A 269 0.22 4.41 13.50
C TYR A 269 -0.93 4.48 12.51
N ALA A 270 -2.06 5.04 12.94
CA ALA A 270 -3.18 5.32 12.05
C ALA A 270 -2.91 6.57 11.21
N TYR A 271 -2.28 7.61 11.79
CA TYR A 271 -2.13 8.91 11.14
C TYR A 271 -0.67 9.21 10.79
N LEU A 272 -0.50 9.94 9.68
CA LEU A 272 0.79 10.38 9.15
C LEU A 272 1.67 10.98 10.27
N THR A 273 2.81 10.36 10.51
CA THR A 273 3.72 10.76 11.58
C THR A 273 4.52 12.00 11.19
N HIS A 274 5.21 12.62 12.17
CA HIS A 274 6.16 13.70 11.86
C HIS A 274 7.27 13.21 10.92
N HIS A 275 7.78 12.00 11.14
CA HIS A 275 8.78 11.37 10.29
C HIS A 275 8.29 11.23 8.84
N ASP A 276 7.07 10.75 8.61
CA ASP A 276 6.51 10.58 7.27
C ASP A 276 6.34 11.93 6.54
N GLU A 277 5.97 12.96 7.27
CA GLU A 277 5.90 14.32 6.72
C GLU A 277 7.28 14.82 6.26
N LEU A 278 8.34 14.50 6.99
CA LEU A 278 9.71 14.79 6.57
C LEU A 278 10.13 13.99 5.34
N LEU A 279 9.72 12.72 5.22
CA LEU A 279 9.95 11.92 4.00
C LEU A 279 9.31 12.57 2.76
N LEU A 280 8.07 13.04 2.88
CA LEU A 280 7.39 13.79 1.82
C LEU A 280 8.14 15.09 1.48
N ARG A 281 8.58 15.85 2.48
CA ARG A 281 9.39 17.07 2.26
C ARG A 281 10.66 16.77 1.50
N MET A 282 11.37 15.70 1.86
CA MET A 282 12.60 15.27 1.18
C MET A 282 12.31 14.82 -0.25
N LEU A 283 11.26 14.03 -0.46
CA LEU A 283 10.88 13.53 -1.79
C LEU A 283 10.57 14.68 -2.74
N TYR A 284 9.97 15.75 -2.22
CA TYR A 284 9.58 16.92 -2.98
C TYR A 284 10.62 18.06 -3.02
N ASP A 285 11.73 17.94 -2.31
CA ASP A 285 12.83 18.92 -2.37
C ASP A 285 13.29 19.13 -3.82
N PRO A 286 13.59 20.37 -4.25
CA PRO A 286 14.01 20.64 -5.62
C PRO A 286 15.28 19.89 -6.07
N ARG A 287 16.12 19.42 -5.15
CA ARG A 287 17.32 18.62 -5.46
C ARG A 287 17.00 17.18 -5.82
N ILE A 288 15.85 16.65 -5.38
CA ILE A 288 15.36 15.31 -5.76
C ILE A 288 14.51 15.43 -7.03
N LYS A 289 14.85 14.65 -8.06
CA LYS A 289 14.16 14.68 -9.36
C LYS A 289 13.54 13.33 -9.69
N ALA A 290 12.40 13.35 -10.38
CA ALA A 290 11.81 12.14 -10.93
C ALA A 290 12.83 11.42 -11.83
N GLY A 291 12.90 10.09 -11.75
CA GLY A 291 13.84 9.28 -12.52
C GLY A 291 15.18 8.99 -11.85
N MET A 292 15.54 9.70 -10.77
CA MET A 292 16.78 9.43 -10.03
C MET A 292 16.83 7.99 -9.52
N THR A 293 17.95 7.30 -9.76
CA THR A 293 18.25 6.01 -9.14
C THR A 293 18.57 6.19 -7.67
N ARG A 294 18.58 5.07 -6.92
CA ARG A 294 19.09 5.04 -5.55
C ARG A 294 20.48 5.69 -5.44
N SER A 295 21.41 5.32 -6.31
CA SER A 295 22.78 5.87 -6.30
C SER A 295 22.87 7.37 -6.60
N GLN A 296 21.88 7.95 -7.29
CA GLN A 296 21.80 9.39 -7.56
C GLN A 296 21.10 10.14 -6.42
N ALA A 297 20.03 9.57 -5.88
CA ALA A 297 19.20 10.21 -4.87
C ALA A 297 19.84 10.16 -3.48
N MET A 298 20.43 9.04 -3.08
CA MET A 298 20.88 8.83 -1.70
C MET A 298 21.91 9.87 -1.18
N PRO A 299 22.92 10.30 -1.96
CA PRO A 299 23.82 11.37 -1.50
C PRO A 299 23.09 12.69 -1.20
N VAL A 300 22.02 13.00 -1.93
CA VAL A 300 21.19 14.19 -1.70
C VAL A 300 20.30 13.98 -0.48
N VAL A 301 19.69 12.81 -0.36
CA VAL A 301 18.83 12.39 0.77
C VAL A 301 19.58 12.48 2.10
N GLU A 302 20.84 12.03 2.15
CA GLU A 302 21.67 12.11 3.36
C GLU A 302 21.90 13.56 3.81
N VAL A 303 22.17 14.47 2.87
CA VAL A 303 22.32 15.91 3.16
C VAL A 303 20.99 16.49 3.64
N LEU A 304 19.89 16.18 2.94
CA LEU A 304 18.54 16.63 3.31
C LEU A 304 18.16 16.20 4.72
N ALA A 305 18.40 14.95 5.07
CA ALA A 305 18.06 14.41 6.37
C ALA A 305 18.82 15.14 7.50
N GLN A 306 20.09 15.48 7.28
CA GLN A 306 20.89 16.27 8.23
C GLN A 306 20.40 17.71 8.35
N GLU A 307 20.00 18.35 7.24
CA GLU A 307 19.47 19.71 7.24
C GLU A 307 18.15 19.85 8.05
N LEU A 308 17.35 18.78 8.08
CA LEU A 308 16.08 18.75 8.81
C LEU A 308 16.22 18.62 10.33
N ARG A 309 17.42 18.26 10.83
CA ARG A 309 17.79 18.14 12.26
C ARG A 309 16.75 17.41 13.13
N PRO A 310 16.55 16.09 12.91
CA PRO A 310 15.70 15.26 13.77
C PRO A 310 16.11 15.29 15.25
N GLU A 311 15.19 14.89 16.13
CA GLU A 311 15.32 15.07 17.59
C GLU A 311 16.53 14.32 18.18
N LEU A 312 16.91 13.19 17.56
CA LEU A 312 18.00 12.35 18.08
C LEU A 312 19.40 12.76 17.60
N ASP A 313 19.53 13.80 16.78
CA ASP A 313 20.81 14.18 16.18
C ASP A 313 21.72 15.01 17.09
N GLY A 314 21.20 15.57 18.20
CA GLY A 314 21.98 16.26 19.24
C GLY A 314 22.53 17.64 18.86
#